data_AF-A0A9Q7AFB6-F1
#
_entry.id   AF-A0A9Q7AFB6-F1
#
_cell.length_a   1.000
_cell.length_b   1.000
_cell.length_c   1.000
_cell.angle_alpha   90.00
_cell.angle_beta   90.00
_cell.angle_gamma   90.00
#
_symmetry.space_group_name_H-M   'P 1'
#
loop_
_entity.id
_entity.type
_entity.pdbx_description
1 polymer ?
#
loop_
_entity_poly.entity_id
_entity_poly.type
_entity_poly.pdbx_seq_one_letter_code
_entity_poly.pdbx_strand_id
1 'polypeptide(L)'
;MIPCELESRFRLLGIAPQSDWDQVKSAFRRLARTCHPDVAGPESSARFAEINEAYMDIKGFLLSGKTPQGPLRPSPPHGTSRPRTGKGQRRKEAEPAREKTRQRRLDEALDEATRRVEALLRKSAERKREDLSGHLERLRSAHPAVVLLALEGLAARVGEEAVRRALVDLLCRPSLEREVLDRVIDLVGPANREIMVLLSRRVLSIDADVALRLVRSLRGLADRAGLLTPWLSHRSEKVVAEALAQWPLSAPPPDDLSLSRLLRRNEEALLIPLLRLLHRCGAPAWAVFSLKKLAVDHPAAAVRVWARSVVSQGDLG
;
A
#
# COMPACT_ATOMS: atom_id res chain seq x y z
N MET A 1 -58.73 -10.56 -7.99
CA MET A 1 -58.52 -9.42 -7.07
C MET A 1 -57.03 -9.23 -6.92
N ILE A 2 -56.53 -8.02 -7.18
CA ILE A 2 -55.12 -7.68 -6.96
C ILE A 2 -54.95 -7.33 -5.48
N PRO A 3 -53.90 -7.81 -4.79
CA PRO A 3 -53.62 -7.39 -3.42
C PRO A 3 -53.44 -5.86 -3.37
N CYS A 4 -54.07 -5.18 -2.40
CA CYS A 4 -54.03 -3.72 -2.23
C CYS A 4 -52.58 -3.15 -2.21
N GLU A 5 -51.63 -3.97 -1.73
CA GLU A 5 -50.20 -3.66 -1.72
C GLU A 5 -49.59 -3.54 -3.13
N LEU A 6 -50.06 -4.32 -4.10
CA LEU A 6 -49.55 -4.26 -5.46
C LEU A 6 -50.05 -3.02 -6.20
N GLU A 7 -51.29 -2.59 -5.94
CA GLU A 7 -51.82 -1.34 -6.49
C GLU A 7 -51.01 -0.14 -6.04
N SER A 8 -50.57 -0.14 -4.78
CA SER A 8 -49.69 0.90 -4.23
C SER A 8 -48.32 0.92 -4.93
N ARG A 9 -47.77 -0.25 -5.27
CA ARG A 9 -46.52 -0.38 -6.05
C ARG A 9 -46.66 0.09 -7.51
N PHE A 10 -47.80 -0.17 -8.17
CA PHE A 10 -48.08 0.40 -9.51
C PHE A 10 -48.16 1.93 -9.44
N ARG A 11 -48.80 2.49 -8.40
CA ARG A 11 -48.83 3.94 -8.18
C ARG A 11 -47.45 4.51 -7.87
N LEU A 12 -46.58 3.78 -7.16
CA LEU A 12 -45.20 4.20 -6.90
C LEU A 12 -44.39 4.35 -8.21
N LEU A 13 -44.61 3.46 -9.17
CA LEU A 13 -44.04 3.56 -10.52
C LEU A 13 -44.75 4.61 -11.41
N GLY A 14 -45.79 5.26 -10.91
CA GLY A 14 -46.57 6.29 -11.61
C GLY A 14 -47.41 5.75 -12.76
N ILE A 15 -47.87 4.50 -12.66
CA ILE A 15 -48.64 3.81 -13.71
C ILE A 15 -49.96 3.29 -13.16
N ALA A 16 -50.94 3.08 -14.06
CA ALA A 16 -52.26 2.62 -13.66
C ALA A 16 -52.19 1.21 -13.05
N PRO A 17 -53.01 0.89 -12.02
CA PRO A 17 -53.17 -0.48 -11.56
C PRO A 17 -53.59 -1.35 -12.75
N GLN A 18 -52.94 -2.50 -12.96
CA GLN A 18 -53.13 -3.41 -14.12
C GLN A 18 -52.43 -2.97 -15.43
N SER A 19 -51.46 -2.07 -15.38
CA SER A 19 -50.62 -1.75 -16.55
C SER A 19 -49.87 -2.97 -17.07
N ASP A 20 -49.72 -3.05 -18.40
CA ASP A 20 -49.03 -4.16 -19.07
C ASP A 20 -47.51 -4.15 -18.80
N TRP A 21 -46.86 -5.29 -18.94
CA TRP A 21 -45.44 -5.50 -18.64
C TRP A 21 -44.53 -4.53 -19.40
N ASP A 22 -44.89 -4.17 -20.63
CA ASP A 22 -44.13 -3.19 -21.41
C ASP A 22 -44.22 -1.77 -20.83
N GLN A 23 -45.36 -1.40 -20.23
CA GLN A 23 -45.54 -0.13 -19.53
C GLN A 23 -44.78 -0.10 -18.20
N VAL A 24 -44.78 -1.22 -17.46
CA VAL A 24 -43.99 -1.38 -16.22
C VAL A 24 -42.49 -1.19 -16.48
N LYS A 25 -41.94 -1.86 -17.52
CA LYS A 25 -40.54 -1.72 -17.91
C LYS A 25 -40.19 -0.30 -18.37
N SER A 26 -41.09 0.34 -19.12
CA SER A 26 -40.88 1.71 -19.61
C SER A 26 -40.83 2.72 -18.46
N ALA A 27 -41.78 2.61 -17.51
CA ALA A 27 -41.84 3.47 -16.33
C ALA A 27 -40.61 3.29 -15.42
N PHE A 28 -40.22 2.04 -15.15
CA PHE A 28 -39.02 1.74 -14.37
C PHE A 28 -37.75 2.32 -15.03
N ARG A 29 -37.57 2.15 -16.34
CA ARG A 29 -36.40 2.70 -17.05
C ARG A 29 -36.35 4.22 -17.03
N ARG A 30 -37.50 4.89 -17.05
CA ARG A 30 -37.58 6.36 -16.93
C ARG A 30 -37.16 6.80 -15.53
N LEU A 31 -37.72 6.18 -14.49
CA LEU A 31 -37.43 6.51 -13.09
C LEU A 31 -35.98 6.17 -12.70
N ALA A 32 -35.46 5.04 -13.17
CA ALA A 32 -34.09 4.60 -12.91
C ALA A 32 -33.03 5.57 -13.47
N ARG A 33 -33.30 6.23 -14.60
CA ARG A 33 -32.40 7.24 -15.16
C ARG A 33 -32.36 8.54 -14.35
N THR A 34 -33.50 8.93 -13.76
CA THR A 34 -33.60 10.14 -12.93
C THR A 34 -33.12 9.94 -11.51
N CYS A 35 -33.15 8.72 -10.97
CA CYS A 35 -32.80 8.44 -9.58
C CYS A 35 -31.47 7.70 -9.39
N HIS A 36 -30.70 7.47 -10.47
CA HIS A 36 -29.41 6.79 -10.38
C HIS A 36 -28.45 7.61 -9.49
N PRO A 37 -27.73 6.97 -8.53
CA PRO A 37 -26.85 7.69 -7.61
C PRO A 37 -25.72 8.45 -8.32
N ASP A 38 -25.31 7.99 -9.51
CA ASP A 38 -24.34 8.74 -10.36
C ASP A 38 -24.89 10.05 -10.95
N VAL A 39 -26.21 10.24 -10.97
CA VAL A 39 -26.87 11.42 -11.55
C VAL A 39 -27.51 12.31 -10.47
N ALA A 40 -28.09 11.72 -9.43
CA ALA A 40 -28.84 12.43 -8.39
C ALA A 40 -28.17 12.42 -7.00
N GLY A 41 -27.00 11.80 -6.86
CA GLY A 41 -26.22 11.75 -5.62
C GLY A 41 -26.68 10.68 -4.62
N PRO A 42 -25.95 10.51 -3.50
CA PRO A 42 -26.16 9.40 -2.56
C PRO A 42 -27.52 9.43 -1.84
N GLU A 43 -28.19 10.58 -1.76
CA GLU A 43 -29.52 10.70 -1.15
C GLU A 43 -30.63 10.04 -1.99
N SER A 44 -30.41 9.79 -3.29
CA SER A 44 -31.39 9.11 -4.15
C SER A 44 -31.36 7.58 -4.03
N SER A 45 -30.38 7.02 -3.30
CA SER A 45 -30.20 5.58 -3.15
C SER A 45 -31.39 4.89 -2.47
N ALA A 46 -31.98 5.54 -1.45
CA ALA A 46 -33.15 4.99 -0.74
C ALA A 46 -34.39 4.94 -1.67
N ARG A 47 -34.62 6.01 -2.43
CA ARG A 47 -35.71 6.07 -3.41
C ARG A 47 -35.52 5.07 -4.56
N PHE A 48 -34.27 4.88 -5.00
CA PHE A 48 -33.97 3.89 -6.04
C PHE A 48 -34.21 2.46 -5.57
N ALA A 49 -33.88 2.14 -4.32
CA ALA A 49 -34.16 0.84 -3.72
C ALA A 49 -35.67 0.55 -3.68
N GLU A 50 -36.48 1.53 -3.25
CA GLU A 50 -37.94 1.43 -3.18
C GLU A 50 -38.58 1.20 -4.57
N ILE A 51 -38.09 1.91 -5.59
CA ILE A 51 -38.54 1.74 -6.99
C ILE A 51 -38.17 0.35 -7.51
N ASN A 52 -36.99 -0.16 -7.16
CA ASN A 52 -36.52 -1.47 -7.60
C ASN A 52 -37.29 -2.62 -6.92
N GLU A 53 -37.61 -2.47 -5.63
CA GLU A 53 -38.45 -3.41 -4.88
C GLU A 53 -39.85 -3.50 -5.50
N ALA A 54 -40.49 -2.35 -5.74
CA ALA A 54 -41.80 -2.31 -6.38
C ALA A 54 -41.79 -2.95 -7.79
N TYR A 55 -40.72 -2.76 -8.56
CA TYR A 55 -40.55 -3.42 -9.86
C TYR A 55 -40.42 -4.94 -9.73
N MET A 56 -39.64 -5.44 -8.77
CA MET A 56 -39.45 -6.89 -8.56
C MET A 56 -40.74 -7.56 -8.08
N ASP A 57 -41.50 -6.90 -7.22
CA ASP A 57 -42.78 -7.43 -6.72
C ASP A 57 -43.85 -7.50 -7.81
N ILE A 58 -43.95 -6.46 -8.66
CA ILE A 58 -44.84 -6.46 -9.82
C ILE A 58 -44.40 -7.49 -10.85
N LYS A 59 -43.09 -7.62 -11.09
CA LYS A 59 -42.52 -8.66 -11.95
C LYS A 59 -42.87 -10.06 -11.44
N GLY A 60 -42.71 -10.29 -10.14
CA GLY A 60 -43.05 -11.54 -9.49
C GLY A 60 -44.53 -11.86 -9.64
N PHE A 61 -45.41 -10.90 -9.36
CA PHE A 61 -46.85 -11.09 -9.49
C PHE A 61 -47.30 -11.36 -10.93
N LEU A 62 -46.83 -10.57 -11.91
CA LEU A 62 -47.20 -10.71 -13.31
C LEU A 62 -46.65 -11.99 -13.95
N LEU A 63 -45.47 -12.46 -13.52
CA LEU A 63 -44.87 -13.71 -14.04
C LEU A 63 -45.37 -14.96 -13.30
N SER A 64 -45.79 -14.84 -12.04
CA SER A 64 -46.27 -15.98 -11.24
C SER A 64 -47.73 -16.35 -11.51
N GLY A 65 -48.51 -15.48 -12.17
CA GLY A 65 -49.87 -15.74 -12.64
C GLY A 65 -49.95 -16.16 -14.11
N LYS A 66 -49.35 -17.30 -14.47
CA LYS A 66 -49.31 -17.95 -15.81
C LYS A 66 -48.61 -17.18 -16.94
N THR A 67 -47.58 -17.80 -17.50
CA THR A 67 -47.35 -17.79 -18.96
C THR A 67 -48.52 -18.53 -19.62
N PRO A 68 -49.25 -17.87 -20.54
CA PRO A 68 -48.94 -18.07 -21.95
C PRO A 68 -49.06 -16.78 -22.79
N GLN A 69 -48.58 -16.92 -24.03
CA GLN A 69 -48.64 -15.97 -25.14
C GLN A 69 -49.86 -15.03 -25.15
N GLY A 70 -49.62 -13.76 -25.48
CA GLY A 70 -50.62 -12.69 -25.43
C GLY A 70 -51.80 -12.83 -26.42
N PRO A 71 -52.93 -12.13 -26.18
CA PRO A 71 -54.14 -12.31 -26.97
C PRO A 71 -54.30 -11.30 -28.11
N LEU A 72 -55.00 -11.79 -29.12
CA LEU A 72 -55.47 -11.10 -30.31
C LEU A 72 -56.53 -10.03 -30.00
N ARG A 73 -56.61 -9.04 -30.89
CA ARG A 73 -57.77 -8.14 -31.06
C ARG A 73 -58.95 -8.86 -31.73
N PRO A 74 -60.22 -8.41 -31.53
CA PRO A 74 -61.40 -9.04 -32.10
C PRO A 74 -61.70 -8.58 -33.54
N SER A 75 -62.26 -9.48 -34.35
CA SER A 75 -62.77 -9.24 -35.71
C SER A 75 -64.32 -9.32 -35.75
N PRO A 76 -65.01 -8.65 -36.69
CA PRO A 76 -66.46 -8.77 -36.91
C PRO A 76 -66.84 -10.03 -37.72
N PRO A 77 -68.14 -10.32 -37.93
CA PRO A 77 -68.67 -11.68 -37.97
C PRO A 77 -68.57 -12.39 -39.34
N HIS A 78 -68.86 -13.69 -39.26
CA HIS A 78 -68.85 -14.76 -40.26
C HIS A 78 -68.87 -14.37 -41.75
N GLY A 79 -67.93 -14.98 -42.49
CA GLY A 79 -67.98 -15.10 -43.95
C GLY A 79 -66.84 -15.97 -44.47
N THR A 80 -67.19 -17.19 -44.86
CA THR A 80 -66.53 -18.08 -45.84
C THR A 80 -65.05 -18.47 -45.64
N SER A 81 -64.89 -19.76 -45.36
CA SER A 81 -63.66 -20.55 -45.37
C SER A 81 -62.81 -20.33 -46.64
N ARG A 82 -61.54 -19.94 -46.47
CA ARG A 82 -60.49 -20.06 -47.48
C ARG A 82 -59.20 -20.59 -46.84
N PRO A 83 -58.40 -21.44 -47.52
CA PRO A 83 -57.30 -22.15 -46.88
C PRO A 83 -56.12 -21.19 -46.60
N ARG A 84 -55.62 -21.17 -45.35
CA ARG A 84 -54.39 -20.43 -44.99
C ARG A 84 -53.16 -21.27 -45.32
N THR A 85 -52.42 -20.83 -46.33
CA THR A 85 -51.07 -21.30 -46.66
C THR A 85 -50.00 -20.72 -45.72
N GLY A 86 -49.21 -21.59 -45.09
CA GLY A 86 -47.74 -21.54 -45.11
C GLY A 86 -46.92 -20.41 -44.46
N LYS A 87 -47.38 -19.71 -43.40
CA LYS A 87 -46.57 -18.63 -42.74
C LYS A 87 -46.02 -18.91 -41.33
N GLY A 88 -46.31 -20.08 -40.74
CA GLY A 88 -45.84 -20.45 -39.38
C GLY A 88 -44.40 -20.98 -39.32
N GLN A 89 -43.98 -21.76 -40.32
CA GLN A 89 -42.63 -22.37 -40.35
C GLN A 89 -41.51 -21.32 -40.45
N ARG A 90 -41.68 -20.28 -41.29
CA ARG A 90 -40.69 -19.20 -41.49
C ARG A 90 -40.39 -18.36 -40.25
N ARG A 91 -41.27 -18.34 -39.23
CA ARG A 91 -41.03 -17.59 -37.98
C ARG A 91 -40.14 -18.35 -36.99
N LYS A 92 -40.21 -19.68 -36.91
CA LYS A 92 -39.36 -20.51 -36.03
C LYS A 92 -37.92 -20.64 -36.54
N GLU A 93 -37.73 -20.64 -37.87
CA GLU A 93 -36.39 -20.64 -38.47
C GLU A 93 -35.68 -19.27 -38.40
N ALA A 94 -36.43 -18.17 -38.25
CA ALA A 94 -35.90 -16.82 -38.18
C ALA A 94 -35.44 -16.39 -36.76
N GLU A 95 -35.92 -17.06 -35.69
CA GLU A 95 -35.50 -16.81 -34.30
C GLU A 95 -34.02 -17.12 -34.02
N PRO A 96 -33.45 -18.28 -34.40
CA PRO A 96 -32.03 -18.58 -34.13
C PRO A 96 -31.08 -17.66 -34.91
N ALA A 97 -31.50 -17.15 -36.07
CA ALA A 97 -30.74 -16.17 -36.84
C ALA A 97 -30.73 -14.79 -36.15
N ARG A 98 -31.85 -14.37 -35.54
CA ARG A 98 -31.94 -13.12 -34.77
C ARG A 98 -31.15 -13.20 -33.47
N GLU A 99 -31.17 -14.34 -32.79
CA GLU A 99 -30.40 -14.57 -31.57
C GLU A 99 -28.89 -14.56 -31.84
N LYS A 100 -28.42 -15.24 -32.89
CA LYS A 100 -27.01 -15.13 -33.33
C LYS A 100 -26.59 -13.70 -33.67
N THR A 101 -27.48 -12.93 -34.29
CA THR A 101 -27.21 -11.52 -34.62
C THR A 101 -27.16 -10.65 -33.37
N ARG A 102 -28.02 -10.91 -32.39
CA ARG A 102 -28.01 -10.24 -31.08
C ARG A 102 -26.75 -10.58 -30.29
N GLN A 103 -26.36 -11.85 -30.27
CA GLN A 103 -25.15 -12.33 -29.62
C GLN A 103 -23.90 -11.66 -30.23
N ARG A 104 -23.78 -11.64 -31.56
CA ARG A 104 -22.68 -10.93 -32.24
C ARG A 104 -22.60 -9.45 -31.87
N ARG A 105 -23.75 -8.75 -31.78
CA ARG A 105 -23.77 -7.34 -31.36
C ARG A 105 -23.35 -7.16 -29.90
N LEU A 106 -23.67 -8.11 -29.03
CA LEU A 106 -23.24 -8.09 -27.63
C LEU A 106 -21.74 -8.35 -27.53
N ASP A 107 -21.23 -9.33 -28.26
CA ASP A 107 -19.79 -9.66 -28.30
C ASP A 107 -18.99 -8.47 -28.90
N GLU A 108 -19.46 -7.87 -30.00
CA GLU A 108 -18.87 -6.66 -30.58
C GLU A 108 -18.86 -5.48 -29.59
N ALA A 109 -19.96 -5.29 -28.85
CA ALA A 109 -20.04 -4.24 -27.84
C ALA A 109 -19.10 -4.51 -26.65
N LEU A 110 -18.94 -5.77 -26.26
CA LEU A 110 -18.04 -6.18 -25.19
C LEU A 110 -16.58 -6.02 -25.61
N ASP A 111 -16.23 -6.39 -26.84
CA ASP A 111 -14.89 -6.21 -27.41
C ASP A 111 -14.53 -4.73 -27.53
N GLU A 112 -15.47 -3.89 -27.93
CA GLU A 112 -15.29 -2.44 -27.98
C GLU A 112 -15.12 -1.84 -26.57
N ALA A 113 -15.93 -2.28 -25.60
CA ALA A 113 -15.77 -1.86 -24.21
C ALA A 113 -14.41 -2.28 -23.63
N THR A 114 -13.96 -3.50 -23.93
CA THR A 114 -12.68 -4.04 -23.50
C THR A 114 -11.53 -3.22 -24.07
N ARG A 115 -11.54 -2.96 -25.39
CA ARG A 115 -10.54 -2.10 -26.05
C ARG A 115 -10.49 -0.69 -25.47
N ARG A 116 -11.63 -0.10 -25.11
CA ARG A 116 -11.67 1.22 -24.46
C ARG A 116 -11.04 1.20 -23.07
N VAL A 117 -11.36 0.18 -22.26
CA VAL A 117 -10.76 0.02 -20.93
C VAL A 117 -9.26 -0.19 -21.04
N GLU A 118 -8.79 -1.06 -21.94
CA GLU A 118 -7.37 -1.27 -22.20
C GLU A 118 -6.65 0.02 -22.62
N ALA A 119 -7.27 0.82 -23.51
CA ALA A 119 -6.71 2.10 -23.92
C ALA A 119 -6.61 3.11 -22.75
N LEU A 120 -7.59 3.14 -21.85
CA LEU A 120 -7.56 4.00 -20.66
C LEU A 120 -6.50 3.54 -19.65
N LEU A 121 -6.40 2.23 -19.40
CA LEU A 121 -5.37 1.67 -18.54
C LEU A 121 -3.97 1.96 -19.10
N ARG A 122 -3.79 1.85 -20.42
CA ARG A 122 -2.54 2.21 -21.10
C ARG A 122 -2.18 3.68 -20.92
N LYS A 123 -3.11 4.60 -21.18
CA LYS A 123 -2.88 6.05 -20.97
C LYS A 123 -2.56 6.38 -19.52
N SER A 124 -3.24 5.75 -18.57
CA SER A 124 -2.96 5.92 -17.14
C SER A 124 -1.56 5.40 -16.77
N ALA A 125 -1.16 4.25 -17.31
CA ALA A 125 0.17 3.70 -17.10
C ALA A 125 1.27 4.57 -17.73
N GLU A 126 1.04 5.12 -18.93
CA GLU A 126 1.95 6.07 -19.59
C GLU A 126 2.14 7.32 -18.74
N ARG A 127 1.06 7.94 -18.26
CA ARG A 127 1.13 9.10 -17.35
C ARG A 127 1.88 8.79 -16.06
N LYS A 128 1.61 7.63 -15.44
CA LYS A 128 2.33 7.20 -14.23
C LYS A 128 3.83 7.01 -14.49
N ARG A 129 4.22 6.56 -15.68
CA ARG A 129 5.63 6.41 -16.07
C ARG A 129 6.29 7.77 -16.29
N GLU A 130 5.61 8.69 -16.97
CA GLU A 130 6.06 10.08 -17.15
C GLU A 130 6.24 10.79 -15.80
N ASP A 131 5.28 10.59 -14.88
CA ASP A 131 5.38 11.10 -13.52
C ASP A 131 6.62 10.51 -12.83
N LEU A 132 6.83 9.19 -12.91
CA LEU A 132 8.00 8.54 -12.33
C LEU A 132 9.30 9.12 -12.87
N SER A 133 9.45 9.18 -14.19
CA SER A 133 10.66 9.71 -14.83
C SER A 133 10.92 11.15 -14.42
N GLY A 134 9.88 11.97 -14.32
CA GLY A 134 10.00 13.36 -13.87
C GLY A 134 10.46 13.48 -12.42
N HIS A 135 10.01 12.59 -11.51
CA HIS A 135 10.50 12.58 -10.13
C HIS A 135 11.94 12.06 -10.04
N LEU A 136 12.31 11.03 -10.82
CA LEU A 136 13.68 10.52 -10.88
C LEU A 136 14.66 11.56 -11.45
N GLU A 137 14.24 12.37 -12.42
CA GLU A 137 14.98 13.52 -12.91
C GLU A 137 15.18 14.58 -11.84
N ARG A 138 14.12 14.97 -11.13
CA ARG A 138 14.21 15.94 -10.04
C ARG A 138 15.10 15.47 -8.90
N LEU A 139 15.12 14.17 -8.61
CA LEU A 139 16.03 13.60 -7.61
C LEU A 139 17.50 13.85 -7.96
N ARG A 140 17.85 13.93 -9.25
CA ARG A 140 19.21 14.25 -9.75
C ARG A 140 19.60 15.72 -9.60
N SER A 141 18.68 16.59 -9.21
CA SER A 141 18.96 18.02 -8.97
C SER A 141 19.99 18.21 -7.85
N ALA A 142 20.78 19.28 -7.97
CA ALA A 142 21.67 19.74 -6.91
C ALA A 142 20.92 20.49 -5.80
N HIS A 143 19.70 20.99 -6.08
CA HIS A 143 18.94 21.80 -5.13
C HIS A 143 18.15 20.92 -4.14
N PRO A 144 18.39 21.02 -2.82
CA PRO A 144 17.78 20.17 -1.79
C PRO A 144 16.25 20.17 -1.80
N ALA A 145 15.64 21.36 -1.90
CA ALA A 145 14.17 21.47 -1.97
C ALA A 145 13.55 20.67 -3.13
N VAL A 146 14.22 20.63 -4.30
CA VAL A 146 13.76 19.85 -5.45
C VAL A 146 13.88 18.35 -5.19
N VAL A 147 14.96 17.94 -4.51
CA VAL A 147 15.17 16.55 -4.08
C VAL A 147 14.10 16.12 -3.06
N LEU A 148 13.76 16.97 -2.10
CA LEU A 148 12.72 16.68 -1.11
C LEU A 148 11.35 16.48 -1.75
N LEU A 149 10.94 17.38 -2.66
CA LEU A 149 9.70 17.23 -3.42
C LEU A 149 9.71 15.95 -4.28
N ALA A 150 10.86 15.60 -4.86
CA ALA A 150 11.00 14.35 -5.60
C ALA A 150 10.81 13.13 -4.69
N LEU A 151 11.44 13.12 -3.50
CA LEU A 151 11.30 12.03 -2.51
C LEU A 151 9.85 11.86 -2.05
N GLU A 152 9.12 12.94 -1.84
CA GLU A 152 7.70 12.89 -1.49
C GLU A 152 6.85 12.23 -2.58
N GLY A 153 7.05 12.62 -3.84
CA GLY A 153 6.32 12.01 -4.96
C GLY A 153 6.70 10.55 -5.22
N LEU A 154 7.89 10.11 -4.80
CA LEU A 154 8.36 8.74 -4.91
C LEU A 154 7.93 7.84 -3.74
N ALA A 155 7.29 8.38 -2.70
CA ALA A 155 7.02 7.63 -1.47
C ALA A 155 6.12 6.40 -1.64
N ALA A 156 5.13 6.47 -2.53
CA ALA A 156 4.28 5.32 -2.84
C ALA A 156 5.00 4.23 -3.66
N ARG A 157 6.21 4.50 -4.16
CA ARG A 157 6.93 3.69 -5.16
C ARG A 157 8.33 3.26 -4.70
N VAL A 158 8.62 3.34 -3.41
CA VAL A 158 9.95 3.01 -2.84
C VAL A 158 10.38 1.57 -3.12
N GLY A 159 9.42 0.66 -3.28
CA GLY A 159 9.68 -0.73 -3.65
C GLY A 159 10.09 -0.94 -5.10
N GLU A 160 9.92 0.06 -5.97
CA GLU A 160 10.32 -0.05 -7.37
C GLU A 160 11.85 0.01 -7.51
N GLU A 161 12.37 -0.90 -8.34
CA GLU A 161 13.79 -1.03 -8.65
C GLU A 161 14.45 0.29 -9.09
N ALA A 162 13.76 1.06 -9.94
CA ALA A 162 14.27 2.32 -10.45
C ALA A 162 14.41 3.38 -9.34
N VAL A 163 13.45 3.42 -8.41
CA VAL A 163 13.49 4.32 -7.25
C VAL A 163 14.62 3.91 -6.31
N ARG A 164 14.78 2.61 -6.06
CA ARG A 164 15.87 2.11 -5.21
C ARG A 164 17.25 2.51 -5.76
N ARG A 165 17.49 2.32 -7.06
CA ARG A 165 18.76 2.75 -7.70
C ARG A 165 18.97 4.25 -7.58
N ALA A 166 17.93 5.05 -7.81
CA ALA A 166 18.04 6.50 -7.71
C ALA A 166 18.35 6.98 -6.27
N LEU A 167 17.81 6.29 -5.25
CA LEU A 167 18.17 6.53 -3.85
C LEU A 167 19.63 6.15 -3.54
N VAL A 168 20.12 5.04 -4.10
CA VAL A 168 21.54 4.64 -3.99
C VAL A 168 22.43 5.74 -4.60
N ASP A 169 22.11 6.21 -5.81
CA ASP A 169 22.86 7.28 -6.48
C ASP A 169 22.83 8.59 -5.68
N LEU A 170 21.69 8.94 -5.09
CA LEU A 170 21.55 10.09 -4.18
C LEU A 170 22.48 9.93 -2.97
N LEU A 171 22.47 8.76 -2.33
CA LEU A 171 23.29 8.47 -1.15
C LEU A 171 24.79 8.35 -1.47
N CYS A 172 25.20 8.26 -2.72
CA CYS A 172 26.60 8.29 -3.12
C CYS A 172 27.16 9.71 -3.29
N ARG A 173 26.33 10.76 -3.25
CA ARG A 173 26.77 12.16 -3.45
C ARG A 173 27.66 12.67 -2.32
N PRO A 174 28.71 13.46 -2.59
CA PRO A 174 29.64 13.90 -1.54
C PRO A 174 28.95 14.73 -0.45
N SER A 175 28.02 15.61 -0.83
CA SER A 175 27.24 16.45 0.08
C SER A 175 25.76 16.06 0.05
N LEU A 176 25.17 15.94 1.23
CA LEU A 176 23.75 15.71 1.45
C LEU A 176 23.31 16.50 2.67
N GLU A 177 22.23 17.25 2.52
CA GLU A 177 21.65 18.01 3.62
C GLU A 177 20.92 17.09 4.61
N ARG A 178 20.82 17.56 5.86
CA ARG A 178 20.20 16.84 6.97
C ARG A 178 18.76 16.43 6.64
N GLU A 179 17.99 17.35 6.07
CA GLU A 179 16.57 17.18 5.73
C GLU A 179 16.38 16.08 4.68
N VAL A 180 17.29 16.00 3.71
CA VAL A 180 17.27 14.96 2.67
C VAL A 180 17.57 13.60 3.29
N LEU A 181 18.57 13.52 4.17
CA LEU A 181 18.90 12.27 4.89
C LEU A 181 17.72 11.81 5.75
N ASP A 182 17.16 12.70 6.57
CA ASP A 182 15.97 12.41 7.39
C ASP A 182 14.83 11.88 6.52
N ARG A 183 14.57 12.53 5.38
CA ARG A 183 13.48 12.10 4.51
C ARG A 183 13.73 10.73 3.89
N VAL A 184 14.96 10.42 3.47
CA VAL A 184 15.32 9.09 2.95
C VAL A 184 15.13 8.02 4.02
N ILE A 185 15.49 8.32 5.27
CA ILE A 185 15.34 7.39 6.40
C ILE A 185 13.87 7.07 6.64
N ASP A 186 13.02 8.09 6.72
CA ASP A 186 11.58 7.94 6.93
C ASP A 186 10.92 7.18 5.77
N LEU A 187 11.38 7.44 4.55
CA LEU A 187 10.84 6.86 3.33
C LEU A 187 11.10 5.36 3.22
N VAL A 188 12.32 4.95 3.53
CA VAL A 188 12.82 3.60 3.28
C VAL A 188 12.63 2.71 4.50
N GLY A 189 12.76 3.28 5.69
CA GLY A 189 12.74 2.55 6.95
C GLY A 189 13.94 1.60 7.14
N PRO A 190 14.02 0.95 8.31
CA PRO A 190 15.17 0.12 8.69
C PRO A 190 15.22 -1.23 7.97
N ALA A 191 14.13 -1.67 7.33
CA ALA A 191 14.07 -2.96 6.65
C ALA A 191 14.96 -3.04 5.39
N ASN A 192 15.24 -1.89 4.76
CA ASN A 192 16.05 -1.86 3.54
C ASN A 192 17.54 -1.87 3.86
N ARG A 193 18.10 -3.08 3.94
CA ARG A 193 19.50 -3.30 4.32
C ARG A 193 20.51 -2.57 3.43
N GLU A 194 20.28 -2.54 2.12
CA GLU A 194 21.19 -1.90 1.15
C GLU A 194 21.37 -0.41 1.48
N ILE A 195 20.26 0.29 1.68
CA ILE A 195 20.24 1.71 2.01
C ILE A 195 20.85 1.96 3.40
N MET A 196 20.56 1.11 4.38
CA MET A 196 21.16 1.22 5.72
C MET A 196 22.69 1.06 5.70
N VAL A 197 23.22 0.17 4.87
CA VAL A 197 24.67 0.00 4.68
C VAL A 197 25.30 1.23 4.04
N LEU A 198 24.63 1.87 3.08
CA LEU A 198 25.13 3.11 2.47
C LEU A 198 25.15 4.27 3.45
N LEU A 199 24.10 4.39 4.28
CA LEU A 199 24.04 5.40 5.33
C LEU A 199 25.13 5.19 6.39
N SER A 200 25.44 3.94 6.77
CA SER A 200 26.49 3.66 7.75
C SER A 200 27.90 4.01 7.24
N ARG A 201 28.15 3.98 5.92
CA ARG A 201 29.42 4.45 5.34
C ARG A 201 29.64 5.96 5.53
N ARG A 202 28.57 6.72 5.78
CA ARG A 202 28.60 8.16 6.04
C ARG A 202 28.67 8.51 7.53
N VAL A 203 28.98 7.55 8.39
CA VAL A 203 29.01 7.75 9.85
C VAL A 203 29.77 9.00 10.31
N LEU A 204 30.86 9.38 9.63
CA LEU A 204 31.67 10.52 10.05
C LEU A 204 31.12 11.89 9.61
N SER A 205 30.21 11.92 8.64
CA SER A 205 29.60 13.15 8.11
C SER A 205 28.16 13.36 8.57
N ILE A 206 27.51 12.34 9.12
CA ILE A 206 26.15 12.43 9.64
C ILE A 206 26.17 13.14 11.00
N ASP A 207 25.21 14.05 11.18
CA ASP A 207 24.99 14.74 12.45
C ASP A 207 24.50 13.80 13.56
N ALA A 208 24.80 14.14 14.81
CA ALA A 208 24.46 13.31 15.96
C ALA A 208 22.96 12.99 16.09
N ASP A 209 22.07 13.92 15.78
CA ASP A 209 20.61 13.71 15.90
C ASP A 209 20.09 12.72 14.85
N VAL A 210 20.56 12.87 13.61
CA VAL A 210 20.23 11.97 12.49
C VAL A 210 20.81 10.58 12.77
N ALA A 211 22.07 10.52 13.22
CA ALA A 211 22.74 9.29 13.62
C ALA A 211 21.99 8.57 14.75
N LEU A 212 21.52 9.29 15.77
CA LEU A 212 20.74 8.70 16.86
C LEU A 212 19.41 8.12 16.35
N ARG A 213 18.70 8.83 15.47
CA ARG A 213 17.47 8.32 14.85
C ARG A 213 17.73 7.05 14.06
N LEU A 214 18.79 7.03 13.25
CA LEU A 214 19.24 5.86 12.50
C LEU A 214 19.56 4.67 13.40
N VAL A 215 20.42 4.86 14.39
CA VAL A 215 20.83 3.78 15.29
C VAL A 215 19.61 3.23 16.07
N ARG A 216 18.65 4.08 16.45
CA ARG A 216 17.39 3.66 17.09
C ARG A 216 16.47 2.91 16.15
N SER A 217 16.42 3.28 14.87
CA SER A 217 15.56 2.58 13.90
C SER A 217 16.06 1.16 13.59
N LEU A 218 17.35 0.87 13.79
CA LEU A 218 17.91 -0.48 13.62
C LEU A 218 17.46 -1.49 14.71
N ARG A 219 16.72 -1.02 15.72
CA ARG A 219 16.17 -1.89 16.76
C ARG A 219 15.27 -2.96 16.16
N GLY A 220 15.42 -4.20 16.62
CA GLY A 220 14.58 -5.32 16.19
C GLY A 220 15.08 -6.05 14.94
N LEU A 221 16.05 -5.50 14.20
CA LEU A 221 16.70 -6.25 13.13
C LEU A 221 17.60 -7.35 13.74
N ALA A 222 17.51 -8.56 13.17
CA ALA A 222 18.26 -9.73 13.65
C ALA A 222 19.78 -9.59 13.43
N ASP A 223 20.19 -9.11 12.25
CA ASP A 223 21.58 -8.93 11.86
C ASP A 223 22.03 -7.46 11.98
N ARG A 224 21.68 -6.82 13.09
CA ARG A 224 22.02 -5.41 13.32
C ARG A 224 23.46 -5.18 13.76
N ALA A 225 24.18 -6.19 14.24
CA ALA A 225 25.57 -6.04 14.68
C ALA A 225 26.45 -5.45 13.56
N GLY A 226 26.40 -6.03 12.35
CA GLY A 226 27.16 -5.51 11.20
C GLY A 226 26.75 -4.09 10.76
N LEU A 227 25.49 -3.71 10.98
CA LEU A 227 25.01 -2.35 10.71
C LEU A 227 25.41 -1.36 11.80
N LEU A 228 25.59 -1.82 13.05
CA LEU A 228 25.97 -1.02 14.21
C LEU A 228 27.48 -0.76 14.27
N THR A 229 28.32 -1.69 13.80
CA THR A 229 29.79 -1.58 13.86
C THR A 229 30.33 -0.25 13.34
N PRO A 230 29.91 0.28 12.16
CA PRO A 230 30.42 1.56 11.67
C PRO A 230 30.15 2.72 12.63
N TRP A 231 29.01 2.71 13.32
CA TRP A 231 28.57 3.75 14.26
C TRP A 231 29.45 3.87 15.50
N LEU A 232 30.23 2.84 15.83
CA LEU A 232 31.22 2.89 16.92
C LEU A 232 32.36 3.88 16.64
N SER A 233 32.54 4.29 15.38
CA SER A 233 33.53 5.30 14.98
C SER A 233 32.98 6.73 14.96
N HIS A 234 31.71 6.93 15.35
CA HIS A 234 31.07 8.23 15.33
C HIS A 234 31.67 9.19 16.38
N ARG A 235 31.72 10.50 16.07
CA ARG A 235 32.32 11.54 16.94
C ARG A 235 31.55 11.70 18.26
N SER A 236 30.22 11.72 18.19
CA SER A 236 29.34 11.82 19.36
C SER A 236 29.36 10.56 20.21
N GLU A 237 29.68 10.71 21.49
CA GLU A 237 29.61 9.66 22.52
C GLU A 237 28.20 9.08 22.68
N LYS A 238 27.15 9.90 22.51
CA LYS A 238 25.74 9.47 22.66
C LYS A 238 25.36 8.45 21.58
N VAL A 239 25.81 8.67 20.34
CA VAL A 239 25.56 7.75 19.21
C VAL A 239 26.25 6.42 19.45
N VAL A 240 27.51 6.46 19.87
CA VAL A 240 28.28 5.25 20.19
C VAL A 240 27.64 4.48 21.36
N ALA A 241 27.26 5.20 22.42
CA ALA A 241 26.59 4.62 23.58
C ALA A 241 25.27 3.92 23.19
N GLU A 242 24.47 4.55 22.33
CA GLU A 242 23.22 3.99 21.82
C GLU A 242 23.48 2.74 20.95
N ALA A 243 24.52 2.75 20.12
CA ALA A 243 24.90 1.59 19.29
C ALA A 243 25.35 0.41 20.15
N LEU A 244 26.14 0.66 21.19
CA LEU A 244 26.59 -0.36 22.16
C LEU A 244 25.42 -0.90 22.99
N ALA A 245 24.51 -0.04 23.45
CA ALA A 245 23.36 -0.44 24.25
C ALA A 245 22.41 -1.38 23.51
N GLN A 246 22.30 -1.24 22.19
CA GLN A 246 21.42 -2.07 21.35
C GLN A 246 22.12 -3.30 20.75
N TRP A 247 23.39 -3.53 21.08
CA TRP A 247 24.18 -4.63 20.53
C TRP A 247 23.50 -5.99 20.77
N PRO A 248 23.28 -6.81 19.73
CA PRO A 248 22.55 -8.07 19.84
C PRO A 248 23.15 -9.00 20.89
N LEU A 249 22.29 -9.72 21.62
CA LEU A 249 22.72 -10.69 22.63
C LEU A 249 23.46 -11.89 22.01
N SER A 250 23.06 -12.29 20.81
CA SER A 250 23.67 -13.39 20.05
C SER A 250 24.94 -13.02 19.30
N ALA A 251 25.28 -11.72 19.22
CA ALA A 251 26.42 -11.27 18.46
C ALA A 251 27.70 -11.30 19.31
N PRO A 252 28.86 -11.63 18.71
CA PRO A 252 30.15 -11.46 19.36
C PRO A 252 30.41 -9.99 19.72
N PRO A 253 31.39 -9.71 20.58
CA PRO A 253 31.78 -8.33 20.85
C PRO A 253 32.28 -7.63 19.57
N PRO A 254 32.28 -6.27 19.54
CA PRO A 254 32.91 -5.52 18.45
C PRO A 254 34.35 -5.96 18.19
N ASP A 255 34.85 -5.69 16.98
CA ASP A 255 36.21 -6.04 16.58
C ASP A 255 37.27 -5.36 17.47
N ASP A 256 38.44 -5.98 17.60
CA ASP A 256 39.52 -5.52 18.48
C ASP A 256 39.96 -4.08 18.19
N LEU A 257 39.93 -3.65 16.91
CA LEU A 257 40.29 -2.28 16.53
C LEU A 257 39.26 -1.28 17.06
N SER A 258 37.97 -1.59 16.93
CA SER A 258 36.88 -0.81 17.52
C SER A 258 36.99 -0.76 19.04
N LEU A 259 37.18 -1.91 19.71
CA LEU A 259 37.34 -1.96 21.17
C LEU A 259 38.55 -1.15 21.65
N SER A 260 39.69 -1.26 20.96
CA SER A 260 40.91 -0.51 21.28
C SER A 260 40.71 1.00 21.15
N ARG A 261 39.94 1.44 20.16
CA ARG A 261 39.59 2.85 19.97
C ARG A 261 38.65 3.35 21.07
N LEU A 262 37.66 2.54 21.44
CA LEU A 262 36.66 2.89 22.44
C LEU A 262 37.24 2.94 23.85
N LEU A 263 38.09 1.99 24.24
CA LEU A 263 38.75 1.96 25.56
C LEU A 263 39.74 3.11 25.77
N ARG A 264 40.20 3.75 24.69
CA ARG A 264 41.02 4.97 24.77
C ARG A 264 40.21 6.22 25.06
N ARG A 265 38.89 6.17 24.94
CA ARG A 265 38.00 7.28 25.28
C ARG A 265 37.68 7.25 26.78
N ASN A 266 37.65 8.42 27.41
CA ASN A 266 37.43 8.57 28.85
C ASN A 266 36.00 9.00 29.22
N GLU A 267 35.06 8.98 28.28
CA GLU A 267 33.70 9.48 28.57
C GLU A 267 32.85 8.39 29.24
N GLU A 268 32.27 8.72 30.40
CA GLU A 268 31.45 7.80 31.19
C GLU A 268 30.26 7.25 30.39
N ALA A 269 29.60 8.11 29.60
CA ALA A 269 28.43 7.77 28.81
C ALA A 269 28.70 6.65 27.79
N LEU A 270 29.93 6.51 27.32
CA LEU A 270 30.36 5.48 26.37
C LEU A 270 30.92 4.25 27.07
N LEU A 271 31.74 4.45 28.11
CA LEU A 271 32.40 3.37 28.82
C LEU A 271 31.43 2.47 29.57
N ILE A 272 30.35 2.99 30.16
CA ILE A 272 29.38 2.16 30.88
C ILE A 272 28.69 1.13 29.95
N PRO A 273 28.09 1.53 28.81
CA PRO A 273 27.56 0.56 27.83
C PRO A 273 28.60 -0.43 27.31
N LEU A 274 29.83 0.04 27.06
CA LEU A 274 30.92 -0.81 26.60
C LEU A 274 31.28 -1.89 27.63
N LEU A 275 31.46 -1.52 28.89
CA LEU A 275 31.83 -2.44 29.96
C LEU A 275 30.71 -3.45 30.24
N ARG A 276 29.44 -3.02 30.17
CA ARG A 276 28.28 -3.93 30.25
C ARG A 276 28.29 -4.96 29.12
N LEU A 277 28.64 -4.53 27.90
CA LEU A 277 28.77 -5.44 26.76
C LEU A 277 29.92 -6.42 26.97
N LEU A 278 31.09 -5.96 27.42
CA LEU A 278 32.25 -6.83 27.68
C LEU A 278 32.01 -7.80 28.84
N HIS A 279 31.27 -7.38 29.87
CA HIS A 279 30.85 -8.27 30.96
C HIS A 279 29.96 -9.41 30.44
N ARG A 280 29.11 -9.13 29.44
CA ARG A 280 28.24 -10.13 28.83
C ARG A 280 28.99 -11.06 27.86
N CYS A 281 29.85 -10.50 27.03
CA CYS A 281 30.47 -11.19 25.90
C CYS A 281 31.86 -11.78 26.21
N GLY A 282 32.44 -11.43 27.35
CA GLY A 282 33.84 -11.68 27.67
C GLY A 282 34.74 -10.56 27.11
N ALA A 283 35.74 -10.18 27.90
CA ALA A 283 36.76 -9.23 27.46
C ALA A 283 37.94 -9.97 26.81
N PRO A 284 38.51 -9.43 25.71
CA PRO A 284 39.69 -10.03 25.12
C PRO A 284 40.91 -9.83 26.03
N ALA A 285 41.84 -10.79 26.02
CA ALA A 285 43.00 -10.82 26.91
C ALA A 285 43.86 -9.54 26.86
N TRP A 286 44.03 -8.95 25.68
CA TRP A 286 44.80 -7.71 25.50
C TRP A 286 44.15 -6.51 26.21
N ALA A 287 42.82 -6.51 26.40
CA ALA A 287 42.10 -5.41 27.02
C ALA A 287 42.19 -5.42 28.55
N VAL A 288 42.57 -6.55 29.17
CA VAL A 288 42.58 -6.74 30.63
C VAL A 288 43.42 -5.67 31.34
N PHE A 289 44.58 -5.31 30.80
CA PHE A 289 45.42 -4.27 31.40
C PHE A 289 44.72 -2.90 31.42
N SER A 290 44.08 -2.52 30.31
CA SER A 290 43.33 -1.27 30.20
C SER A 290 42.12 -1.27 31.14
N LEU A 291 41.43 -2.39 31.27
CA LEU A 291 40.30 -2.56 32.19
C LEU A 291 40.73 -2.48 33.66
N LYS A 292 41.87 -3.09 34.02
CA LYS A 292 42.47 -2.96 35.37
C LYS A 292 42.81 -1.50 35.69
N LYS A 293 43.36 -0.76 34.73
CA LYS A 293 43.61 0.68 34.88
C LYS A 293 42.31 1.46 35.10
N LEU A 294 41.28 1.23 34.29
CA LEU A 294 39.96 1.87 34.44
C LEU A 294 39.31 1.55 35.80
N ALA A 295 39.51 0.34 36.33
CA ALA A 295 38.98 -0.10 37.62
C ALA A 295 39.56 0.64 38.84
N VAL A 296 40.74 1.23 38.70
CA VAL A 296 41.45 1.94 39.78
C VAL A 296 41.35 3.46 39.58
N ASP A 297 41.70 3.94 38.39
CA ASP A 297 42.04 5.35 38.17
C ASP A 297 40.90 6.20 37.58
N HIS A 298 39.82 5.59 37.09
CA HIS A 298 38.78 6.36 36.39
C HIS A 298 37.98 7.24 37.37
N PRO A 299 37.68 8.52 37.05
CA PRO A 299 36.99 9.45 37.96
C PRO A 299 35.57 9.00 38.34
N ALA A 300 34.80 8.46 37.38
CA ALA A 300 33.44 7.98 37.62
C ALA A 300 33.42 6.63 38.36
N ALA A 301 32.69 6.58 39.49
CA ALA A 301 32.57 5.37 40.31
C ALA A 301 31.90 4.20 39.57
N ALA A 302 30.87 4.48 38.76
CA ALA A 302 30.17 3.46 37.98
C ALA A 302 31.11 2.73 37.00
N VAL A 303 32.00 3.47 36.33
CA VAL A 303 33.00 2.89 35.41
C VAL A 303 33.96 1.99 36.17
N ARG A 304 34.44 2.42 37.34
CA ARG A 304 35.34 1.59 38.17
C ARG A 304 34.66 0.27 38.59
N VAL A 305 33.40 0.33 39.03
CA VAL A 305 32.64 -0.86 39.45
C VAL A 305 32.45 -1.83 38.30
N TRP A 306 31.99 -1.36 37.14
CA TRP A 306 31.82 -2.21 35.96
C TRP A 306 33.13 -2.79 35.46
N ALA A 307 34.21 -2.00 35.43
CA ALA A 307 35.53 -2.49 35.01
C ALA A 307 36.05 -3.62 35.93
N ARG A 308 35.88 -3.49 37.25
CA ARG A 308 36.23 -4.58 38.20
C ARG A 308 35.43 -5.84 37.93
N SER A 309 34.13 -5.70 37.70
CA SER A 309 33.23 -6.82 37.40
C SER A 309 33.62 -7.57 36.13
N VAL A 310 34.08 -6.86 35.10
CA VAL A 310 34.59 -7.48 33.85
C VAL A 310 35.90 -8.22 34.12
N VAL A 311 36.85 -7.60 34.82
CA VAL A 311 38.14 -8.22 35.14
C VAL A 311 37.97 -9.48 35.98
N SER A 312 37.11 -9.44 37.01
CA SER A 312 36.87 -10.60 37.87
C SER A 312 36.25 -11.79 37.14
N GLN A 313 35.49 -11.56 36.08
CA GLN A 313 34.95 -12.64 35.25
C GLN A 313 36.01 -13.25 34.32
N GLY A 314 36.90 -12.42 33.77
CA GLY A 314 38.00 -12.90 32.93
C GLY A 314 39.04 -13.71 33.69
N ASP A 315 39.17 -13.50 35.00
CA ASP A 315 40.05 -14.29 35.88
C ASP A 315 39.43 -15.65 36.29
N LEU A 316 38.14 -15.89 36.00
CA LEU A 316 37.38 -17.10 36.38
C LEU A 316 37.11 -18.08 35.22
N GLY A 317 37.44 -17.73 33.97
CA GLY A 317 37.23 -18.55 32.77
C GLY A 317 38.54 -18.94 32.10
#